data_AF-K1N112-F1
#
_entry.id   AF-K1N112-F1
#
_cell.length_a   1.000
_cell.length_b   1.000
_cell.length_c   1.000
_cell.angle_alpha   90.00
_cell.angle_beta   90.00
_cell.angle_gamma   90.00
#
_symmetry.space_group_name_H-M   'P 1'
#
loop_
_entity.id
_entity.type
_entity.pdbx_description
1 polymer ?
#
loop_
_entity_poly.entity_id
_entity_poly.type
_entity_poly.pdbx_seq_one_letter_code
_entity_poly.pdbx_strand_id
1 'polypeptide(L)'
;MADSKSGSFKDALAAKAGKFAGSRFVRAIMDAGYSVISFSIIGAVFLILNVLPQAFPIPGFAAFYANTLGRFSGLFQVVYNSTMGILALVFAGTFAYSYTDIYRREEKIDLVPMNGLMMFLMAFFITFPELIWKNGAVQFITTRVVLVKSF
;
A
#
# COMPACT_ATOMS: atom_id res chain seq x y z
N MET A 1 20.92 36.07 -27.23
CA MET A 1 19.57 36.56 -26.90
C MET A 1 18.56 35.62 -27.54
N ALA A 2 18.17 34.56 -26.83
CA ALA A 2 17.11 33.66 -27.26
C ALA A 2 16.56 32.98 -26.00
N ASP A 3 15.34 33.33 -25.61
CA ASP A 3 14.28 32.43 -25.12
C ASP A 3 13.27 33.23 -24.27
N SER A 4 12.33 33.92 -24.94
CA SER A 4 11.26 34.69 -24.30
C SER A 4 9.86 34.16 -24.61
N LYS A 5 9.72 32.88 -24.99
CA LYS A 5 8.40 32.27 -25.27
C LYS A 5 8.12 30.95 -24.54
N SER A 6 9.07 30.41 -23.76
CA SER A 6 8.89 29.15 -23.01
C SER A 6 8.37 29.31 -21.56
N GLY A 7 8.30 30.54 -21.02
CA GLY A 7 7.90 30.84 -19.63
C GLY A 7 6.40 30.76 -19.35
N SER A 8 5.54 31.36 -20.18
CA SER A 8 4.11 31.53 -19.84
C SER A 8 3.34 30.21 -19.67
N PHE A 9 3.60 29.20 -20.51
CA PHE A 9 2.95 27.89 -20.38
C PHE A 9 3.52 27.06 -19.22
N LYS A 10 4.85 27.07 -19.04
CA LYS A 10 5.50 26.36 -17.92
C LYS A 10 5.11 26.96 -16.57
N ASP A 11 5.01 28.29 -16.49
CA ASP A 11 4.61 29.00 -15.26
C ASP A 11 3.12 28.81 -14.97
N ALA A 12 2.24 28.83 -15.98
CA ALA A 12 0.82 28.53 -15.81
C ALA A 12 0.60 27.05 -15.43
N LEU A 13 1.37 26.13 -16.02
CA LEU A 13 1.37 24.71 -15.67
C LEU A 13 1.89 24.51 -14.25
N ALA A 14 3.00 25.14 -13.87
CA ALA A 14 3.57 25.08 -12.52
C ALA A 14 2.61 25.65 -11.47
N ALA A 15 1.91 26.75 -11.77
CA ALA A 15 0.91 27.34 -10.88
C ALA A 15 -0.34 26.45 -10.72
N LYS A 16 -0.84 25.84 -11.81
CA LYS A 16 -1.94 24.87 -11.74
C LYS A 16 -1.54 23.57 -11.05
N ALA A 17 -0.34 23.06 -11.33
CA ALA A 17 0.22 21.88 -10.68
C ALA A 17 0.46 22.13 -9.19
N GLY A 18 0.95 23.31 -8.81
CA GLY A 18 1.14 23.72 -7.43
C GLY A 18 -0.18 23.83 -6.66
N LYS A 19 -1.25 24.36 -7.28
CA LYS A 19 -2.59 24.35 -6.69
C LYS A 19 -3.17 22.95 -6.54
N PHE A 20 -2.92 22.05 -7.50
CA PHE A 20 -3.38 20.67 -7.45
C PHE A 20 -2.62 19.85 -6.39
N ALA A 21 -1.29 19.95 -6.37
CA ALA A 21 -0.42 19.32 -5.38
C ALA A 21 -0.66 19.87 -3.96
N GLY A 22 -1.01 21.15 -3.86
CA GLY A 22 -1.39 21.79 -2.61
C GLY A 22 -2.80 21.49 -2.14
N SER A 23 -3.61 20.75 -2.93
CA SER A 23 -4.97 20.41 -2.51
C SER A 23 -4.97 19.45 -1.32
N ARG A 24 -5.92 19.64 -0.39
CA ARG A 24 -6.11 18.83 0.83
C ARG A 24 -6.09 17.31 0.59
N PHE A 25 -6.69 16.87 -0.51
CA PHE A 25 -6.73 15.45 -0.88
C PHE A 25 -5.35 14.92 -1.27
N VAL A 26 -4.60 15.65 -2.08
CA VAL A 26 -3.26 15.24 -2.52
C VAL A 26 -2.27 15.28 -1.35
N ARG A 27 -2.41 16.24 -0.43
CA ARG A 27 -1.61 16.30 0.80
C ARG A 27 -1.88 15.10 1.72
N ALA A 28 -3.14 14.74 1.93
CA ALA A 28 -3.50 13.54 2.72
C ALA A 28 -2.94 12.25 2.10
N ILE A 29 -2.97 12.13 0.76
CA ILE A 29 -2.38 10.98 0.04
C ILE A 29 -0.87 10.96 0.21
N MET A 30 -0.20 12.11 0.11
CA MET A 30 1.24 12.20 0.24
C MET A 30 1.70 11.77 1.64
N ASP A 31 0.99 12.22 2.67
CA ASP A 31 1.24 11.85 4.06
C ASP A 31 1.03 10.34 4.30
N ALA A 32 -0.06 9.78 3.77
CA ALA A 32 -0.29 8.33 3.76
C ALA A 32 0.81 7.55 3.00
N GLY A 33 1.29 8.12 1.90
CA GLY A 33 2.36 7.56 1.09
C GLY A 33 3.67 7.42 1.86
N TYR A 34 4.01 8.37 2.73
CA TYR A 34 5.21 8.27 3.57
C TYR A 34 5.17 7.07 4.52
N SER A 35 4.00 6.70 5.04
CA SER A 35 3.84 5.51 5.88
C SER A 35 4.14 4.21 5.12
N VAL A 36 3.68 4.10 3.87
CA VAL A 36 3.82 2.88 3.05
C VAL A 36 5.27 2.61 2.63
N ILE A 37 6.10 3.65 2.53
CA ILE A 37 7.52 3.51 2.20
C ILE A 37 8.22 2.62 3.24
N SER A 38 7.97 2.85 4.53
CA SER A 38 8.58 2.08 5.61
C SER A 38 8.19 0.60 5.55
N PHE A 39 6.91 0.30 5.30
CA PHE A 39 6.43 -1.07 5.15
C PHE A 39 7.02 -1.76 3.93
N SER A 40 7.16 -1.04 2.81
CA SER A 40 7.75 -1.56 1.58
C SER A 40 9.23 -1.93 1.75
N ILE A 41 9.98 -1.12 2.51
CA ILE A 41 11.38 -1.40 2.84
C ILE A 41 11.51 -2.69 3.64
N ILE A 42 10.67 -2.88 4.66
CA ILE A 42 10.68 -4.10 5.49
C ILE A 42 10.35 -5.33 4.64
N GLY A 43 9.32 -5.26 3.81
CA GLY A 43 8.96 -6.35 2.89
C GLY A 43 10.10 -6.71 1.92
N ALA A 44 10.78 -5.69 1.37
CA ALA A 44 11.88 -5.90 0.43
C ALA A 44 13.09 -6.62 1.05
N VAL A 45 13.44 -6.35 2.31
CA VAL A 45 14.55 -7.06 3.00
C VAL A 45 14.26 -8.55 3.11
N PHE A 46 13.05 -8.94 3.49
CA PHE A 46 12.67 -10.34 3.59
C PHE A 46 12.58 -11.05 2.22
N LEU A 47 12.18 -10.34 1.17
CA LEU A 47 12.26 -10.85 -0.20
C LEU A 47 13.71 -11.11 -0.62
N ILE A 48 14.61 -10.15 -0.37
CA ILE A 48 16.03 -10.29 -0.72
C ILE A 48 16.64 -11.51 -0.02
N LEU A 49 16.33 -11.73 1.26
CA LEU A 49 16.80 -12.92 1.99
C LEU A 49 16.27 -14.23 1.37
N ASN A 50 15.03 -14.25 0.88
CA ASN A 50 14.49 -15.44 0.22
C ASN A 50 15.15 -15.71 -1.15
N VAL A 51 15.37 -14.66 -1.94
CA VAL A 51 15.91 -14.75 -3.31
C VAL A 51 17.45 -14.78 -3.35
N LEU A 52 18.13 -14.51 -2.22
CA LEU A 52 19.60 -14.47 -2.12
C LEU A 52 20.32 -15.70 -2.70
N PRO A 53 19.92 -16.96 -2.40
CA PRO A 53 20.55 -18.13 -2.99
C PRO A 53 20.27 -18.30 -4.50
N GLN A 54 19.21 -17.69 -5.03
CA GLN A 54 18.93 -17.65 -6.48
C GLN A 54 19.71 -16.53 -7.18
N ALA A 55 19.95 -15.41 -6.51
CA ALA A 55 20.70 -14.28 -7.03
C ALA A 55 22.21 -14.56 -7.11
N PHE A 56 22.76 -15.38 -6.21
CA PHE A 56 24.18 -15.78 -6.19
C PHE A 56 24.32 -17.31 -6.29
N PRO A 57 24.37 -17.89 -7.50
CA PRO A 57 24.46 -19.33 -7.71
C PRO A 57 25.90 -19.86 -7.49
N ILE A 58 26.44 -19.69 -6.28
CA ILE A 58 27.73 -20.27 -5.88
C ILE A 58 27.42 -21.58 -5.11
N PRO A 59 27.85 -22.76 -5.61
CA PRO A 59 27.44 -24.06 -5.06
C PRO A 59 27.80 -24.28 -3.58
N GLY A 60 28.85 -23.62 -3.06
CA GLY A 60 29.19 -23.66 -1.63
C GLY A 60 28.32 -22.74 -0.74
N PHE A 61 27.86 -21.61 -1.28
CA PHE A 61 27.04 -20.64 -0.54
C PHE A 61 25.57 -21.09 -0.49
N ALA A 62 25.04 -21.67 -1.58
CA ALA A 62 23.69 -22.18 -1.62
C ALA A 62 23.47 -23.33 -0.60
N ALA A 63 24.44 -24.24 -0.45
CA ALA A 63 24.38 -25.33 0.52
C ALA A 63 24.53 -24.85 1.97
N PHE A 64 25.41 -23.86 2.23
CA PHE A 64 25.56 -23.25 3.56
C PHE A 64 24.31 -22.45 3.96
N TYR A 65 23.74 -21.69 3.02
CA TYR A 65 22.52 -20.91 3.21
C TYR A 65 21.30 -21.83 3.42
N ALA A 66 21.18 -22.91 2.65
CA ALA A 66 20.11 -23.90 2.80
C ALA A 66 20.12 -24.59 4.19
N ASN A 67 21.30 -24.87 4.74
CA ASN A 67 21.46 -25.50 6.05
C ASN A 67 21.24 -24.53 7.25
N THR A 68 21.34 -23.22 7.03
CA THR A 68 21.21 -22.18 8.06
C THR A 68 19.91 -21.39 7.93
N LEU A 69 19.84 -20.46 6.97
CA LEU A 69 18.73 -19.52 6.77
C LEU A 69 17.60 -20.09 5.90
N GLY A 70 17.90 -21.07 5.04
CA GLY A 70 16.93 -21.74 4.18
C GLY A 70 15.86 -22.53 4.96
N ARG A 71 16.16 -22.95 6.19
CA ARG A 71 15.18 -23.58 7.10
C ARG A 71 14.08 -22.62 7.55
N PHE A 72 14.35 -21.32 7.52
CA PHE A 72 13.40 -20.25 7.88
C PHE A 72 12.83 -19.53 6.66
N SER A 73 13.12 -19.99 5.44
CA SER A 73 12.60 -19.42 4.19
C SER A 73 11.06 -19.34 4.17
N GLY A 74 10.37 -20.32 4.77
CA GLY A 74 8.93 -20.28 4.96
C GLY A 74 8.46 -19.10 5.81
N LEU A 75 9.19 -18.74 6.87
CA LEU A 75 8.88 -17.56 7.69
C LEU A 75 9.14 -16.25 6.91
N PHE A 76 10.25 -16.17 6.17
CA PHE A 76 10.55 -14.98 5.35
C PHE A 76 9.48 -14.75 4.28
N GLN A 77 8.96 -15.82 3.67
CA GLN A 77 7.86 -15.74 2.71
C GLN A 77 6.54 -15.30 3.35
N VAL A 78 6.21 -15.83 4.54
CA VAL A 78 5.01 -15.41 5.28
C VAL A 78 5.09 -13.93 5.65
N VAL A 79 6.25 -13.45 6.09
CA VAL A 79 6.46 -12.02 6.42
C VAL A 79 6.33 -11.13 5.19
N TYR A 80 6.91 -11.53 4.05
CA TYR A 80 6.76 -10.79 2.78
C TYR A 80 5.29 -10.71 2.35
N ASN A 81 4.60 -11.85 2.29
CA ASN A 81 3.20 -11.91 1.88
C ASN A 81 2.28 -11.11 2.83
N SER A 82 2.56 -11.17 4.14
CA SER A 82 1.79 -10.42 5.14
C SER A 82 2.01 -8.91 4.98
N THR A 83 3.26 -8.48 4.79
CA THR A 83 3.60 -7.06 4.64
C THR A 83 2.96 -6.48 3.39
N MET A 84 3.00 -7.20 2.25
CA MET A 84 2.36 -6.77 1.00
C MET A 84 0.83 -6.81 1.09
N GLY A 85 0.26 -7.82 1.75
CA GLY A 85 -1.19 -7.98 1.88
C GLY A 85 -1.87 -6.89 2.71
N ILE A 86 -1.20 -6.35 3.73
CA ILE A 86 -1.76 -5.29 4.59
C ILE A 86 -1.49 -3.87 4.08
N LEU A 87 -0.73 -3.69 3.00
CA LEU A 87 -0.36 -2.37 2.49
C LEU A 87 -1.57 -1.48 2.21
N ALA A 88 -2.60 -2.04 1.58
CA ALA A 88 -3.82 -1.30 1.27
C ALA A 88 -4.55 -0.81 2.53
N LEU A 89 -4.58 -1.63 3.58
CA LEU A 89 -5.22 -1.29 4.86
C LEU A 89 -4.42 -0.19 5.59
N VAL A 90 -3.10 -0.30 5.62
CA VAL A 90 -2.23 0.71 6.25
C VAL A 90 -2.27 2.04 5.49
N PHE A 91 -2.22 2.00 4.16
CA PHE A 91 -2.30 3.19 3.33
C PHE A 91 -3.63 3.92 3.50
N ALA A 92 -4.73 3.21 3.38
CA ALA A 92 -6.04 3.84 3.43
C ALA A 92 -6.43 4.27 4.86
N GLY A 93 -5.91 3.60 5.89
CA GLY A 93 -6.04 4.03 7.29
C GLY A 93 -5.28 5.31 7.60
N THR A 94 -4.02 5.41 7.17
CA THR A 94 -3.21 6.63 7.35
C THR A 94 -3.73 7.78 6.49
N PHE A 95 -4.27 7.49 5.30
CA PHE A 95 -5.00 8.46 4.49
C PHE A 95 -6.23 9.01 5.22
N ALA A 96 -7.09 8.14 5.78
CA ALA A 96 -8.28 8.58 6.52
C ALA A 96 -7.92 9.45 7.74
N TYR A 97 -6.87 9.07 8.48
CA TYR A 97 -6.36 9.85 9.59
C TYR A 97 -5.85 11.23 9.14
N SER A 98 -4.95 11.27 8.15
CA SER A 98 -4.37 12.53 7.64
C SER A 98 -5.45 13.43 7.02
N TYR A 99 -6.40 12.85 6.30
CA TYR A 99 -7.55 13.57 5.75
C TYR A 99 -8.35 14.23 6.88
N THR A 100 -8.76 13.49 7.92
CA THR A 100 -9.51 14.08 9.04
C THR A 100 -8.70 15.10 9.86
N ASP A 101 -7.39 14.94 10.00
CA ASP A 101 -6.53 15.93 10.66
C ASP A 101 -6.43 17.24 9.86
N ILE A 102 -6.36 17.16 8.52
CA ILE A 102 -6.40 18.35 7.65
C ILE A 102 -7.73 19.09 7.82
N TYR A 103 -8.86 18.38 7.87
CA TYR A 103 -10.18 19.00 8.13
C TYR A 103 -10.26 19.64 9.52
N ARG A 104 -9.70 18.99 10.55
CA ARG A 104 -9.62 19.56 11.89
C ARG A 104 -8.83 20.87 11.90
N ARG A 105 -7.69 20.90 11.23
CA ARG A 105 -6.80 22.08 11.19
C ARG A 105 -7.35 23.22 10.34
N GLU A 106 -8.01 22.92 9.22
CA GLU A 106 -8.50 23.94 8.28
C GLU A 106 -9.88 24.50 8.67
N GLU A 107 -10.80 23.67 9.17
CA GLU A 107 -12.19 24.10 9.46
C GLU A 107 -12.42 24.40 10.97
N LYS A 108 -11.41 24.20 11.83
CA LYS A 108 -11.50 24.35 13.31
C LYS A 108 -12.66 23.59 13.95
N ILE A 109 -13.14 22.53 13.30
CA ILE A 109 -14.15 21.64 13.84
C ILE A 109 -13.42 20.68 14.77
N ASP A 110 -13.95 20.42 15.96
CA ASP A 110 -13.32 19.53 16.95
C ASP A 110 -13.53 18.05 16.57
N LEU A 111 -12.96 17.68 15.42
CA LEU A 111 -12.93 16.32 14.90
C LEU A 111 -11.76 15.58 15.54
N VAL A 112 -12.01 14.40 16.09
CA VAL A 112 -10.96 13.51 16.58
C VAL A 112 -10.49 12.65 15.39
N PRO A 113 -9.24 12.79 14.90
CA PRO A 113 -8.77 12.03 13.73
C PRO A 113 -8.81 10.51 13.94
N MET A 114 -8.73 10.07 15.19
CA MET A 114 -8.92 8.66 15.57
C MET A 114 -10.32 8.14 15.25
N ASN A 115 -11.38 8.95 15.40
CA ASN A 115 -12.74 8.53 15.02
C ASN A 115 -12.86 8.38 13.50
N GLY A 116 -12.18 9.25 12.73
CA GLY A 116 -12.08 9.12 11.27
C GLY A 116 -11.45 7.81 10.84
N LEU A 117 -10.35 7.41 11.50
CA LEU A 117 -9.70 6.13 11.26
C LEU A 117 -10.61 4.94 11.61
N MET A 118 -11.36 5.00 12.71
CA MET A 118 -12.31 3.95 13.09
C MET A 118 -13.48 3.82 12.10
N MET A 119 -14.01 4.94 11.59
CA MET A 119 -15.03 4.92 10.54
C MET A 119 -14.49 4.34 9.23
N PHE A 120 -13.23 4.66 8.89
CA PHE A 120 -12.56 4.05 7.74
C PHE A 120 -12.43 2.53 7.91
N LEU A 121 -12.01 2.02 9.06
CA LEU A 121 -11.90 0.58 9.30
C LEU A 121 -13.26 -0.13 9.11
N MET A 122 -14.35 0.48 9.60
CA MET A 122 -15.70 -0.05 9.39
C MET A 122 -16.10 -0.04 7.91
N ALA A 123 -15.86 1.06 7.20
CA ALA A 123 -16.15 1.17 5.77
C ALA A 123 -15.32 0.16 4.95
N PHE A 124 -14.04 0.02 5.27
CA PHE A 124 -13.13 -0.93 4.64
C PHE A 124 -13.69 -2.35 4.77
N PHE A 125 -14.02 -2.82 5.97
CA PHE A 125 -14.59 -4.16 6.14
C PHE A 125 -15.94 -4.37 5.45
N ILE A 126 -16.76 -3.32 5.27
CA ILE A 126 -18.02 -3.40 4.51
C ILE A 126 -17.77 -3.51 3.00
N THR A 127 -16.71 -2.90 2.49
CA THR A 127 -16.36 -2.90 1.05
C THR A 127 -15.50 -4.09 0.61
N PHE A 128 -14.86 -4.79 1.55
CA PHE A 128 -14.04 -5.95 1.27
C PHE A 128 -14.74 -7.26 0.85
N PRO A 129 -16.02 -7.55 1.15
CA PRO A 129 -16.64 -8.78 0.70
C PRO A 129 -16.82 -8.76 -0.82
N GLU A 130 -16.22 -9.73 -1.50
CA GLU A 130 -16.48 -10.00 -2.90
C GLU A 130 -17.89 -10.59 -3.05
N LEU A 131 -18.78 -9.80 -3.64
CA LEU A 131 -20.16 -10.19 -3.92
C LEU A 131 -20.25 -10.62 -5.38
N ILE A 132 -20.60 -11.88 -5.62
CA ILE A 132 -20.95 -12.35 -6.97
C ILE A 132 -22.46 -12.56 -7.07
N TRP A 133 -23.01 -12.10 -8.19
CA TRP A 133 -24.39 -12.37 -8.52
C TRP A 133 -24.49 -13.79 -9.07
N LYS A 134 -25.01 -14.72 -8.26
CA LYS A 134 -25.28 -16.10 -8.70
C LYS A 134 -26.72 -16.45 -8.37
N ASN A 135 -27.51 -16.75 -9.39
CA ASN A 135 -28.90 -17.21 -9.27
C ASN A 135 -29.84 -16.28 -8.47
N GLY A 136 -29.85 -14.98 -8.77
CA GLY A 136 -30.84 -14.05 -8.20
C GLY A 136 -30.65 -13.70 -6.71
N ALA A 137 -29.58 -14.19 -6.07
CA ALA A 137 -29.21 -13.84 -4.71
C ALA A 137 -27.75 -13.38 -4.67
N VAL A 138 -27.48 -12.38 -3.83
CA VAL A 138 -26.12 -11.93 -3.54
C VAL A 138 -25.45 -13.00 -2.67
N GLN A 139 -24.50 -13.73 -3.24
CA GLN A 139 -23.76 -14.76 -2.52
C GLN A 139 -22.33 -14.27 -2.26
N PHE A 140 -21.87 -14.44 -1.03
CA PHE A 140 -20.47 -14.20 -0.67
C PHE A 140 -19.57 -15.23 -1.34
N ILE A 141 -18.48 -14.80 -1.98
CA ILE A 141 -17.41 -15.72 -2.34
C ILE A 141 -16.71 -16.17 -1.05
N THR A 142 -17.19 -17.24 -0.43
CA THR A 142 -16.32 -18.02 0.44
C THR A 142 -15.43 -18.85 -0.48
N THR A 143 -14.22 -18.37 -0.76
CA THR A 143 -13.18 -19.20 -1.40
C THR A 143 -12.78 -20.30 -0.43
N ARG A 144 -13.62 -21.34 -0.33
CA ARG A 144 -13.19 -22.72 -0.13
C ARG A 144 -13.26 -23.39 -1.49
N VAL A 145 -12.34 -23.03 -2.39
CA VAL A 145 -12.00 -23.88 -3.53
C VAL A 145 -10.66 -24.53 -3.22
N VAL A 146 -10.75 -25.64 -2.49
CA VAL A 146 -9.91 -26.79 -2.76
C VAL A 146 -10.33 -27.32 -4.14
N LEU A 147 -9.61 -26.94 -5.18
CA LEU A 147 -9.47 -27.66 -6.47
C LEU A 147 -8.01 -27.37 -6.87
N VAL A 148 -6.99 -28.21 -6.69
CA VAL A 148 -6.89 -29.64 -7.00
C VAL A 148 -7.74 -30.01 -8.21
N LYS A 149 -7.13 -29.81 -9.39
CA LYS A 149 -7.42 -30.28 -10.76
C LYS A 149 -7.74 -29.20 -11.81
N SER A 150 -6.92 -29.27 -12.87
CA SER A 150 -7.02 -28.66 -14.21
C SER A 150 -6.52 -27.21 -14.26
N PHE A 151 -5.28 -26.91 -14.62
CA PHE A 151 -4.35 -27.50 -15.58
C PHE A 151 -2.95 -27.75 -15.01
#